data_AF-A0A8J3CFB4-F1
#
_entry.id   AF-A0A8J3CFB4-F1
#
_cell.length_a   1.000
_cell.length_b   1.000
_cell.length_c   1.000
_cell.angle_alpha   90.00
_cell.angle_beta   90.00
_cell.angle_gamma   90.00
#
_symmetry.space_group_name_H-M   'P 1'
#
loop_
_entity.id
_entity.type
_entity.pdbx_description
1 polymer ?
#
loop_
_entity_poly.entity_id
_entity_poly.type
_entity_poly.pdbx_seq_one_letter_code
_entity_poly.pdbx_strand_id
1 'polypeptide(L)'
;MSNSHTNLAAQQAAGLRALADMIEANPKLAENFNYALTHSGIRAHLRWGDRAAELGHIARIAKRHGATVSKDIDDQWHNLALNVGGIKVEVLARRNEVCERIVVGTREVVEEVPDPEAMAAVPTVKRKRTEEIVRWECRPLLAQDSDETRDGAA
;
A
#
# COMPACT_ATOMS: atom_id res chain seq x y z
N MET A 1 26.21 -18.48 15.09
CA MET A 1 25.37 -18.24 13.89
C MET A 1 24.66 -16.91 14.11
N SER A 2 25.08 -15.85 13.41
CA SER A 2 24.46 -14.53 13.56
C SER A 2 23.07 -14.55 12.95
N ASN A 3 22.04 -14.15 13.70
CA ASN A 3 20.66 -14.11 13.24
C ASN A 3 20.55 -13.13 12.07
N SER A 4 20.30 -13.65 10.86
CA SER A 4 20.26 -12.91 9.60
C SER A 4 19.41 -11.63 9.67
N HIS A 5 18.28 -11.68 10.38
CA HIS A 5 17.38 -10.55 10.57
C HIS A 5 17.96 -9.41 11.43
N THR A 6 18.74 -9.73 12.47
CA THR A 6 19.35 -8.70 13.34
C THR A 6 20.42 -7.92 12.58
N ASN A 7 21.16 -8.59 11.70
CA ASN A 7 22.14 -7.93 10.84
C ASN A 7 21.45 -7.01 9.82
N LEU A 8 20.37 -7.45 9.19
CA LEU A 8 19.61 -6.63 8.23
C LEU A 8 19.00 -5.38 8.89
N ALA A 9 18.36 -5.52 10.06
CA ALA A 9 17.79 -4.39 10.78
C ALA A 9 18.86 -3.35 11.16
N ALA A 10 20.01 -3.81 11.66
CA ALA A 10 21.14 -2.93 11.99
C ALA A 10 21.67 -2.19 10.75
N GLN A 11 21.83 -2.88 9.62
CA GLN A 11 22.28 -2.28 8.36
C GLN A 11 21.29 -1.23 7.83
N GLN A 12 19.99 -1.55 7.82
CA GLN A 12 18.95 -0.61 7.36
C GLN A 12 18.89 0.63 8.26
N ALA A 13 18.94 0.46 9.58
CA ALA A 13 18.98 1.57 10.50
C ALA A 13 20.24 2.42 10.34
N ALA A 14 21.40 1.80 10.13
CA ALA A 14 22.65 2.52 9.87
C ALA A 14 22.58 3.31 8.55
N GLY A 15 22.05 2.72 7.48
CA GLY A 15 21.89 3.39 6.19
C GLY A 15 20.95 4.60 6.27
N LEU A 16 19.83 4.49 6.99
CA LEU A 16 18.91 5.61 7.20
C LEU A 16 19.55 6.74 8.01
N ARG A 17 20.37 6.43 9.02
CA ARG A 17 21.14 7.45 9.76
C ARG A 17 22.16 8.14 8.87
N ALA A 18 22.93 7.39 8.09
CA ALA A 18 23.89 7.96 7.16
C ALA A 18 23.23 8.86 6.10
N LEU A 19 22.01 8.51 5.65
CA LEU A 19 21.23 9.37 4.77
C LEU A 19 20.80 10.67 5.47
N ALA A 20 20.37 10.59 6.74
CA ALA A 20 20.04 11.78 7.53
C ALA A 20 21.26 12.69 7.68
N ASP A 21 22.42 12.13 8.08
CA ASP A 21 23.67 12.87 8.23
C ASP A 21 24.07 13.58 6.90
N MET A 22 23.88 12.91 5.76
CA MET A 22 24.16 13.48 4.44
C MET A 22 23.24 14.67 4.12
N ILE A 23 21.96 14.60 4.47
CA ILE A 23 20.99 15.69 4.27
C ILE A 23 21.33 16.87 5.18
N GLU A 24 21.66 16.62 6.45
CA GLU A 24 22.05 17.66 7.42
C GLU A 24 23.32 18.39 6.97
N ALA A 25 24.33 17.65 6.51
CA ALA A 25 25.58 18.22 6.00
C ALA A 25 25.40 18.99 4.67
N ASN A 26 24.31 18.75 3.93
CA ASN A 26 24.06 19.33 2.61
C ASN A 26 22.60 19.80 2.48
N PRO A 27 22.21 20.95 3.08
CA PRO A 27 20.81 21.38 3.16
C PRO A 27 20.06 21.47 1.83
N LYS A 28 20.76 21.75 0.71
CA LYS A 28 20.16 21.74 -0.63
C LYS A 28 19.60 20.37 -1.05
N LEU A 29 20.12 19.28 -0.49
CA LEU A 29 19.55 17.95 -0.68
C LEU A 29 18.15 17.85 -0.06
N ALA A 30 17.88 18.54 1.05
CA ALA A 30 16.55 18.55 1.65
C ALA A 30 15.51 19.14 0.69
N GLU A 31 15.84 20.21 -0.04
CA GLU A 31 14.97 20.78 -1.07
C GLU A 31 14.72 19.79 -2.20
N ASN A 32 15.78 19.18 -2.72
CA ASN A 32 15.68 18.21 -3.81
C ASN A 32 14.91 16.94 -3.42
N PHE A 33 15.03 16.50 -2.17
CA PHE A 33 14.37 15.31 -1.65
C PHE A 33 13.01 15.58 -1.04
N ASN A 34 12.60 16.83 -0.84
CA ASN A 34 11.34 17.17 -0.17
C ASN A 34 10.16 16.43 -0.81
N TYR A 35 9.98 16.52 -2.12
CA TYR A 35 8.89 15.82 -2.80
C TYR A 35 8.97 14.29 -2.62
N ALA A 36 10.16 13.72 -2.71
CA ALA A 36 10.36 12.27 -2.56
C ALA A 36 10.11 11.80 -1.12
N LEU A 37 10.48 12.59 -0.11
CA LEU A 37 10.41 12.19 1.29
C LEU A 37 9.09 12.57 1.97
N THR A 38 8.42 13.64 1.54
CA THR A 38 7.21 14.15 2.23
C THR A 38 5.93 13.88 1.45
N HIS A 39 5.99 13.81 0.11
CA HIS A 39 4.80 13.62 -0.75
C HIS A 39 4.73 12.20 -1.32
N SER A 40 5.76 11.78 -2.05
CA SER A 40 5.83 10.45 -2.66
C SER A 40 6.11 9.36 -1.62
N GLY A 41 7.00 9.66 -0.67
CA GLY A 41 7.43 8.74 0.38
C GLY A 41 8.38 7.64 -0.08
N ILE A 42 9.00 7.00 0.91
CA ILE A 42 9.83 5.79 0.73
C ILE A 42 8.90 4.59 0.56
N ARG A 43 9.01 3.86 -0.55
CA ARG A 43 8.14 2.73 -0.86
C ARG A 43 8.71 1.40 -0.36
N ALA A 44 7.97 0.76 0.53
CA ALA A 44 8.27 -0.56 1.06
C ALA A 44 7.28 -1.59 0.51
N HIS A 45 7.75 -2.43 -0.42
CA HIS A 45 6.96 -3.53 -0.95
C HIS A 45 7.00 -4.73 -0.01
N LEU A 46 5.84 -5.18 0.46
CA LEU A 46 5.74 -6.46 1.14
C LEU A 46 5.99 -7.58 0.12
N ARG A 47 6.92 -8.50 0.42
CA ARG A 47 7.31 -9.56 -0.53
C ARG A 47 6.57 -10.88 -0.33
N TRP A 48 6.35 -11.32 0.91
CA TRP A 48 5.69 -12.60 1.21
C TRP A 48 4.72 -12.51 2.40
N GLY A 49 3.92 -13.56 2.62
CA GLY A 49 3.03 -13.68 3.79
C GLY A 49 1.64 -13.06 3.62
N ASP A 50 0.85 -13.12 4.69
CA ASP A 50 -0.47 -12.49 4.77
C ASP A 50 -0.32 -10.97 4.81
N ARG A 51 -0.70 -10.30 3.71
CA ARG A 51 -0.56 -8.84 3.57
C ARG A 51 -1.38 -8.08 4.59
N ALA A 52 -2.59 -8.54 4.90
CA ALA A 52 -3.46 -7.87 5.84
C ALA A 52 -2.85 -7.92 7.25
N ALA A 53 -2.36 -9.10 7.67
CA ALA A 53 -1.73 -9.28 8.96
C ALA A 53 -0.44 -8.45 9.09
N GLU A 54 0.42 -8.45 8.07
CA GLU A 54 1.67 -7.68 8.04
C GLU A 54 1.43 -6.17 8.08
N LEU A 55 0.49 -5.65 7.27
CA LEU A 55 0.12 -4.23 7.33
C LEU A 55 -0.42 -3.85 8.71
N GLY A 56 -1.25 -4.72 9.31
CA GLY A 56 -1.74 -4.54 10.68
C GLY A 56 -0.62 -4.49 11.71
N HIS A 57 0.34 -5.41 11.62
CA HIS A 57 1.50 -5.49 12.50
C HIS A 57 2.38 -4.23 12.40
N ILE A 58 2.71 -3.82 11.17
CA ILE A 58 3.51 -2.62 10.91
C ILE A 58 2.80 -1.37 11.42
N ALA A 59 1.50 -1.23 11.15
CA ALA A 59 0.71 -0.10 11.65
C ALA A 59 0.75 0.01 13.18
N ARG A 60 0.66 -1.12 13.90
CA ARG A 60 0.75 -1.16 15.36
C ARG A 60 2.14 -0.77 15.86
N ILE A 61 3.21 -1.28 15.25
CA ILE A 61 4.58 -0.88 15.60
C ILE A 61 4.78 0.62 15.36
N ALA A 62 4.42 1.11 14.17
CA ALA A 62 4.61 2.50 13.81
C ALA A 62 3.91 3.45 14.79
N LYS A 63 2.65 3.16 15.15
CA LYS A 63 1.92 3.93 16.18
C LYS A 63 2.64 3.93 17.53
N ARG A 64 3.16 2.80 17.99
CA ARG A 64 3.92 2.72 19.27
C ARG A 64 5.19 3.56 19.25
N HIS A 65 5.76 3.79 18.07
CA HIS A 65 6.93 4.65 17.87
C HIS A 65 6.57 6.10 17.48
N GLY A 66 5.32 6.53 17.69
CA GLY A 66 4.90 7.92 17.49
C GLY A 66 4.63 8.32 16.04
N ALA A 67 4.59 7.36 15.11
CA ALA A 67 4.24 7.64 13.73
C ALA A 67 2.74 7.98 13.61
N THR A 68 2.41 8.93 12.73
CA THR A 68 1.02 9.04 12.24
C THR A 68 0.79 7.94 11.21
N VAL A 69 -0.35 7.28 11.27
CA VAL A 69 -0.68 6.16 10.38
C VAL A 69 -2.01 6.41 9.71
N SER A 70 -2.02 6.47 8.38
CA SER A 70 -3.21 6.61 7.55
C SER A 70 -3.28 5.52 6.49
N LYS A 71 -4.48 5.27 5.98
CA LYS A 71 -4.68 4.39 4.84
C LYS A 71 -4.66 5.22 3.56
N ASP A 72 -4.04 4.67 2.52
CA ASP A 72 -4.03 5.24 1.18
C ASP A 72 -4.51 4.15 0.22
N ILE A 73 -5.76 4.25 -0.22
CA ILE A 73 -6.50 3.15 -0.85
C ILE A 73 -7.11 3.66 -2.15
N ASP A 74 -6.85 2.94 -3.24
CA ASP A 74 -7.52 3.12 -4.51
C ASP A 74 -8.07 1.77 -5.01
N ASP A 75 -8.48 1.65 -6.26
CA ASP A 75 -9.05 0.42 -6.80
C ASP A 75 -8.04 -0.74 -6.93
N GLN A 76 -6.74 -0.45 -6.99
CA GLN A 76 -5.67 -1.42 -7.17
C GLN A 76 -4.88 -1.68 -5.88
N TRP A 77 -4.73 -0.66 -5.04
CA TRP A 77 -3.81 -0.64 -3.91
C TRP A 77 -4.52 -0.42 -2.58
N HIS A 78 -3.97 -1.04 -1.54
CA HIS A 78 -4.38 -0.84 -0.14
C HIS A 78 -3.14 -0.54 0.69
N ASN A 79 -2.60 0.65 0.48
CA ASN A 79 -1.34 1.07 1.07
C ASN A 79 -1.54 1.61 2.49
N LEU A 80 -0.49 1.48 3.28
CA LEU A 80 -0.38 2.13 4.58
C LEU A 80 0.64 3.26 4.48
N ALA A 81 0.22 4.49 4.75
CA ALA A 81 1.11 5.64 4.84
C ALA A 81 1.49 5.87 6.31
N LEU A 82 2.79 5.81 6.57
CA LEU A 82 3.40 6.13 7.86
C LEU A 82 4.07 7.50 7.73
N ASN A 83 3.81 8.42 8.66
CA ASN A 83 4.57 9.66 8.77
C ASN A 83 5.40 9.65 10.06
N VAL A 84 6.72 9.68 9.91
CA VAL A 84 7.70 9.67 11.00
C VAL A 84 8.55 10.93 10.89
N GLY A 85 8.33 11.90 11.77
CA GLY A 85 9.11 13.13 11.80
C GLY A 85 9.08 13.93 10.49
N GLY A 86 7.94 13.91 9.76
CA GLY A 86 7.80 14.57 8.46
C GLY A 86 8.16 13.68 7.26
N ILE A 87 8.78 12.52 7.47
CA ILE A 87 9.10 11.56 6.41
C ILE A 87 7.94 10.60 6.20
N LYS A 88 7.46 10.49 4.96
CA LYS A 88 6.44 9.54 4.52
C LYS A 88 7.10 8.21 4.15
N VAL A 89 6.56 7.11 4.67
CA VAL A 89 6.86 5.74 4.25
C VAL A 89 5.55 5.08 3.80
N GLU A 90 5.52 4.58 2.57
CA GLU A 90 4.38 3.88 2.00
C GLU A 90 4.64 2.38 2.01
N VAL A 91 3.88 1.63 2.80
CA VAL A 91 3.91 0.16 2.78
C VAL A 91 2.86 -0.33 1.80
N LEU A 92 3.32 -1.00 0.76
CA LEU A 92 2.51 -1.29 -0.42
C LEU A 92 1.94 -2.71 -0.39
N ALA A 93 0.64 -2.82 -0.66
CA ALA A 93 -0.05 -4.09 -0.86
C ALA A 93 -1.17 -3.91 -1.89
N ARG A 94 -1.43 -4.93 -2.71
CA ARG A 94 -2.57 -4.86 -3.63
C ARG A 94 -3.87 -5.01 -2.85
N ARG A 95 -4.91 -4.31 -3.30
CA ARG A 95 -6.21 -4.33 -2.62
C ARG A 95 -6.83 -5.72 -2.58
N ASN A 96 -6.64 -6.52 -3.62
CA ASN A 96 -7.09 -7.92 -3.68
C ASN A 96 -6.29 -8.89 -2.80
N GLU A 97 -5.14 -8.48 -2.28
CA GLU A 97 -4.36 -9.29 -1.31
C GLU A 97 -4.78 -8.99 0.14
N VAL A 98 -5.55 -7.92 0.36
CA VAL A 98 -5.96 -7.45 1.69
C VAL A 98 -7.48 -7.54 1.89
N CYS A 99 -8.24 -7.30 0.82
CA CYS A 99 -9.69 -7.20 0.84
C CYS A 99 -10.30 -8.24 -0.10
N GLU A 100 -11.49 -8.71 0.25
CA GLU A 100 -12.30 -9.54 -0.62
C GLU A 100 -13.05 -8.68 -1.65
N ARG A 101 -13.02 -9.12 -2.90
CA ARG A 101 -13.70 -8.48 -4.02
C ARG A 101 -15.10 -9.05 -4.17
N ILE A 102 -16.13 -8.23 -3.98
CA ILE A 102 -17.52 -8.65 -4.09
C ILE A 102 -18.20 -7.91 -5.24
N VAL A 103 -18.70 -8.65 -6.22
CA VAL A 103 -19.52 -8.07 -7.30
C VAL A 103 -20.93 -7.86 -6.77
N VAL A 104 -21.34 -6.60 -6.63
CA VAL A 104 -22.66 -6.23 -6.10
C VAL A 104 -23.68 -5.92 -7.20
N GLY A 105 -23.24 -5.93 -8.46
CA GLY A 105 -24.11 -5.77 -9.62
C GLY A 105 -23.30 -5.59 -10.89
N THR A 106 -24.01 -5.32 -11.98
CA THR A 106 -23.41 -4.99 -13.27
C THR A 106 -24.13 -3.80 -13.90
N ARG A 107 -23.42 -3.02 -14.71
CA ARG A 107 -24.00 -1.93 -15.51
C ARG A 107 -23.57 -2.05 -16.96
N GLU A 108 -24.48 -1.75 -17.89
CA GLU A 108 -24.12 -1.60 -19.30
C GLU A 108 -23.49 -0.22 -19.52
N VAL A 109 -22.27 -0.19 -20.05
CA VAL A 109 -21.62 1.03 -20.53
C VAL A 109 -21.58 0.97 -22.04
N VAL A 110 -22.06 2.03 -22.68
CA VAL A 110 -21.98 2.21 -24.14
C VAL A 110 -20.71 3.01 -24.41
N GLU A 111 -19.70 2.36 -24.98
CA GLU A 111 -18.46 3.01 -25.41
C GLU A 111 -18.48 3.21 -26.93
N GLU A 112 -18.05 4.37 -27.39
CA GLU A 112 -17.80 4.62 -28.81
C GLU A 112 -16.39 4.15 -29.15
N VAL A 113 -16.29 3.03 -29.85
CA VAL A 113 -15.01 2.41 -30.23
C VAL A 113 -14.80 2.60 -31.73
N PRO A 114 -13.59 2.90 -32.20
CA PRO A 114 -13.32 3.03 -33.63
C PRO A 114 -13.62 1.70 -34.35
N ASP A 115 -14.34 1.77 -35.47
CA ASP A 115 -14.73 0.59 -36.26
C ASP A 115 -13.50 -0.16 -36.77
N PRO A 116 -13.26 -1.41 -36.32
CA PRO A 116 -12.11 -2.19 -36.76
C PRO A 116 -12.17 -2.63 -38.23
N GLU A 117 -13.33 -2.52 -38.89
CA GLU A 117 -13.53 -2.94 -40.28
C GLU A 117 -13.44 -1.77 -41.30
N ALA A 118 -13.38 -0.52 -40.84
CA ALA A 118 -13.39 0.66 -41.71
C ALA A 118 -11.97 1.20 -41.97
N MET A 119 -11.40 0.87 -43.13
CA MET A 119 -10.03 1.26 -43.52
C MET A 119 -9.87 2.69 -44.08
N ALA A 120 -10.94 3.46 -44.31
CA ALA A 120 -10.85 4.73 -45.07
C ALA A 120 -11.16 6.01 -44.26
N ALA A 121 -11.94 5.93 -43.19
CA ALA A 121 -12.22 7.02 -42.25
C ALA A 121 -12.91 6.37 -41.05
N VAL A 122 -12.25 6.25 -39.90
CA VAL A 122 -12.72 5.37 -38.82
C VAL A 122 -13.99 5.96 -38.18
N PRO A 123 -15.20 5.45 -38.47
CA PRO A 123 -16.41 5.87 -37.80
C PRO A 123 -16.39 5.28 -36.38
N THR A 124 -16.96 5.96 -35.40
CA THR A 124 -17.14 5.38 -34.07
C THR A 124 -18.39 4.49 -34.04
N VAL A 125 -18.25 3.26 -33.54
CA VAL A 125 -19.36 2.32 -33.34
C VAL A 125 -19.66 2.23 -31.85
N LYS A 126 -20.95 2.31 -31.49
CA LYS A 126 -21.40 2.14 -30.10
C LYS A 126 -21.34 0.67 -29.70
N ARG A 127 -20.36 0.31 -28.88
CA ARG A 127 -20.22 -1.02 -28.28
C ARG A 127 -20.77 -1.00 -26.87
N LYS A 128 -21.65 -1.96 -26.56
CA LYS A 128 -22.07 -2.22 -25.18
C LYS A 128 -21.03 -3.11 -24.49
N ARG A 129 -20.52 -2.67 -23.33
CA ARG A 129 -19.71 -3.47 -22.42
C ARG A 129 -20.43 -3.57 -21.07
N THR A 130 -20.53 -4.77 -20.53
CA THR A 130 -20.98 -4.98 -19.15
C THR A 130 -19.81 -4.73 -18.21
N GLU A 131 -19.96 -3.78 -17.29
CA GLU A 131 -19.01 -3.52 -16.20
C GLU A 131 -19.55 -4.05 -14.89
N GLU A 132 -18.69 -4.68 -14.10
CA GLU A 132 -19.01 -5.10 -12.74
C GLU A 132 -18.96 -3.91 -11.78
N ILE A 133 -20.00 -3.74 -10.98
CA ILE A 133 -20.01 -2.84 -9.83
C ILE A 133 -19.45 -3.63 -8.65
N VAL A 134 -18.33 -3.17 -8.11
CA VAL A 134 -17.55 -3.91 -7.11
C VAL A 134 -17.59 -3.20 -5.76
N ARG A 135 -17.84 -3.97 -4.70
CA ARG A 135 -17.60 -3.57 -3.32
C ARG A 135 -16.40 -4.37 -2.79
N TRP A 136 -15.55 -3.70 -2.02
CA TRP A 136 -14.43 -4.35 -1.35
C TRP A 136 -14.71 -4.48 0.15
N GLU A 137 -14.59 -5.69 0.67
CA GLU A 137 -14.71 -5.97 2.10
C GLU A 137 -13.32 -6.27 2.68
N CYS A 138 -12.80 -5.33 3.47
CA CYS A 138 -11.46 -5.45 4.05
C CYS A 138 -11.55 -5.90 5.50
N ARG A 139 -10.73 -6.88 5.88
CA ARG A 139 -10.59 -7.26 7.29
C ARG A 139 -10.05 -6.08 8.11
N PRO A 140 -10.52 -5.86 9.36
CA PRO A 140 -9.99 -4.80 10.20
C PRO A 140 -8.51 -5.02 10.53
N LEU A 141 -7.60 -4.27 9.87
CA LEU A 141 -6.14 -4.41 10.04
C LEU A 141 -5.65 -4.20 11.49
N LEU A 142 -6.41 -3.46 12.29
CA LEU A 142 -6.05 -3.10 13.66
C LEU A 142 -6.85 -3.84 14.73
N ALA A 143 -7.85 -4.65 14.36
CA ALA A 143 -8.48 -5.52 15.34
C ALA A 143 -7.43 -6.56 15.77
N GLN A 144 -7.33 -6.79 17.08
CA GLN A 144 -6.59 -7.96 17.55
C GLN A 144 -7.44 -9.18 17.21
N ASP A 145 -6.80 -10.25 16.73
CA ASP A 145 -7.47 -11.55 16.65
C ASP A 145 -7.81 -11.95 18.08
N SER A 146 -9.04 -11.70 18.50
CA SER A 146 -9.56 -12.18 19.77
C SER A 146 -9.94 -13.64 19.59
N ASP A 147 -8.95 -14.53 19.50
CA ASP A 147 -9.18 -15.98 19.50
C ASP A 147 -7.96 -16.76 20.03
N GLU A 148 -7.43 -16.31 21.18
CA GLU A 148 -6.64 -17.17 22.09
C GLU A 148 -7.27 -17.12 23.50
N THR A 149 -8.48 -17.67 23.62
CA THR A 149 -8.96 -18.25 24.88
C THR A 149 -9.78 -19.51 24.56
N ARG A 150 -9.11 -20.49 23.96
CA ARG A 150 -9.51 -21.90 24.02
C ARG A 150 -8.23 -22.72 24.11
N ASP A 151 -7.78 -22.95 25.35
CA ASP A 151 -7.57 -24.31 25.85
C ASP A 151 -7.14 -24.28 27.33
N GLY A 152 -7.88 -25.00 28.17
CA GLY A 152 -7.32 -25.63 29.36
C GLY A 152 -7.82 -25.20 30.73
N ALA A 153 -9.13 -25.12 30.96
CA ALA A 153 -9.70 -25.35 32.30
C ALA A 153 -10.34 -26.75 32.31
N ALA A 154 -9.62 -27.71 32.91
CA ALA A 154 -10.14 -28.91 33.58
C ALA A 154 -8.99 -29.55 34.37
#